data_AF-F3ZS52-F1
#
_entry.id   AF-F3ZS52-F1
#
_cell.length_a   1.000
_cell.length_b   1.000
_cell.length_c   1.000
_cell.angle_alpha   90.00
_cell.angle_beta   90.00
_cell.angle_gamma   90.00
#
_symmetry.space_group_name_H-M   'P 1'
#
loop_
_entity.id
_entity.type
_entity.pdbx_description
1 polymer ?
#
loop_
_entity_poly.entity_id
_entity_poly.type
_entity_poly.pdbx_seq_one_letter_code
_entity_poly.pdbx_strand_id
1 'polypeptide(L)'
;MDNALQIFSEKSRYGVKDEKGKIIIAPEYMEMQPFSCGVSLVRNFKYQYAYINRWNELVIPLGKYTWCDPQFVCGYARVIEYQAIHKAGKFGIIDTLGNMIVPIKYDQIWVLNEHYFSKIKAFIGDKLDFINLFELTKFMAY
;
A
#
# COMPACT_ATOMS: atom_id res chain seq x y z
N MET A 1 -3.18 25.10 7.64
CA MET A 1 -3.05 24.96 6.18
C MET A 1 -2.17 23.75 5.97
N ASP A 2 -2.74 22.64 5.51
CA ASP A 2 -1.94 21.50 5.08
C ASP A 2 -1.16 21.93 3.84
N ASN A 3 0.15 22.13 3.99
CA ASN A 3 1.01 22.47 2.85
C ASN A 3 0.90 21.32 1.83
N ALA A 4 0.53 21.62 0.59
CA ALA A 4 0.49 20.60 -0.46
C ALA A 4 1.89 20.00 -0.66
N LEU A 5 1.99 18.68 -0.57
CA LEU A 5 3.21 17.94 -0.85
C LEU A 5 3.34 17.75 -2.36
N GLN A 6 4.48 18.17 -2.93
CA GLN A 6 4.77 18.00 -4.34
C GLN A 6 5.87 16.96 -4.53
N ILE A 7 5.57 15.91 -5.30
CA ILE A 7 6.58 14.97 -5.78
C ILE A 7 7.40 15.68 -6.87
N PHE A 8 8.72 15.58 -6.76
CA PHE A 8 9.64 16.08 -7.76
C PHE A 8 10.69 15.01 -8.09
N SER A 9 11.35 15.16 -9.23
CA SER A 9 12.47 14.31 -9.61
C SER A 9 13.75 15.11 -9.79
N GLU A 10 14.87 14.53 -9.36
CA GLU A 10 16.22 15.06 -9.53
C GLU A 10 17.18 13.91 -9.80
N LYS A 11 17.99 14.01 -10.86
CA LYS A 11 18.92 12.94 -11.28
C LYS A 11 18.24 11.56 -11.38
N SER A 12 17.04 11.53 -11.97
CA SER A 12 16.21 10.33 -12.13
C SER A 12 15.78 9.65 -10.83
N ARG A 13 15.73 10.39 -9.72
CA ARG A 13 15.21 9.93 -8.43
C ARG A 13 14.09 10.82 -7.96
N TYR A 14 13.12 10.25 -7.26
CA TYR A 14 11.95 10.95 -6.74
C TYR A 14 12.10 11.27 -5.27
N GLY A 15 11.67 12.48 -4.92
CA GLY A 15 11.57 13.00 -3.56
C GLY A 15 10.34 13.89 -3.42
N VAL A 16 10.21 14.54 -2.27
CA VAL A 16 9.04 15.37 -1.94
C VAL A 16 9.52 16.70 -1.40
N LYS A 17 8.86 17.78 -1.84
CA LYS A 17 9.07 19.13 -1.33
C LYS A 17 7.74 19.77 -0.98
N ASP A 18 7.78 20.75 -0.09
CA ASP A 18 6.61 21.60 0.19
C ASP A 18 6.41 22.67 -0.90
N GLU A 19 5.32 23.42 -0.79
CA GLU A 19 4.98 24.53 -1.70
C GLU A 19 6.04 25.64 -1.75
N LYS A 20 6.84 25.79 -0.69
CA LYS A 20 7.94 26.77 -0.61
C LYS A 20 9.23 26.22 -1.23
N GLY A 21 9.21 25.01 -1.76
CA GLY A 21 10.35 24.33 -2.36
C GLY A 21 11.29 23.69 -1.35
N LYS A 22 10.97 23.67 -0.05
CA LYS A 22 11.77 22.99 0.96
C LYS A 22 11.64 21.49 0.75
N ILE A 23 12.77 20.82 0.57
CA ILE A 23 12.84 19.36 0.46
C ILE A 23 12.45 18.75 1.81
N ILE A 24 11.40 17.92 1.80
CA ILE A 24 10.95 17.11 2.94
C ILE A 24 11.53 15.71 2.84
N ILE A 25 11.47 15.11 1.64
CA ILE A 25 12.05 13.81 1.34
C ILE A 25 13.08 14.01 0.23
N ALA A 26 14.32 13.68 0.51
CA ALA A 26 15.40 13.76 -0.48
C ALA A 26 15.11 12.83 -1.66
N PRO A 27 15.56 13.18 -2.89
CA PRO A 27 15.37 12.34 -4.05
C PRO A 27 16.24 11.08 -3.96
N GLU A 28 15.66 10.00 -3.44
CA GLU A 28 16.35 8.72 -3.19
C GLU A 28 15.64 7.49 -3.78
N TYR A 29 14.35 7.63 -4.13
CA TYR A 29 13.57 6.53 -4.70
C TYR A 29 13.63 6.51 -6.22
N MET A 30 13.63 5.32 -6.80
CA MET A 30 13.55 5.15 -8.24
C MET A 30 12.15 5.45 -8.78
N GLU A 31 11.12 5.17 -7.97
CA GLU A 31 9.72 5.52 -8.25
C GLU A 31 9.00 5.93 -6.97
N MET A 32 8.02 6.82 -7.11
CA MET A 32 7.17 7.28 -6.01
C MET A 32 5.78 7.62 -6.53
N GLN A 33 4.75 7.11 -5.86
CA GLN A 33 3.34 7.43 -6.15
C GLN A 33 2.87 8.62 -5.31
N PRO A 34 1.83 9.36 -5.73
CA PRO A 34 1.19 10.39 -4.90
C PRO A 34 0.80 9.84 -3.52
N PHE A 35 0.86 10.69 -2.50
CA PHE A 35 0.35 10.32 -1.18
C PHE A 35 -1.17 10.07 -1.25
N SER A 36 -1.60 8.97 -0.66
CA SER A 36 -2.99 8.59 -0.47
C SER A 36 -3.15 8.10 0.97
N CYS A 37 -4.18 8.59 1.67
CA CYS A 37 -4.41 8.27 3.09
C CYS A 37 -3.16 8.47 4.00
N GLY A 38 -2.33 9.47 3.68
CA GLY A 38 -1.12 9.81 4.47
C GLY A 38 0.13 8.98 4.15
N VAL A 39 0.05 8.02 3.23
CA VAL A 39 1.15 7.14 2.84
C VAL A 39 1.38 7.14 1.32
N SER A 40 2.58 6.78 0.89
CA SER A 40 2.97 6.73 -0.53
C SER A 40 3.71 5.42 -0.82
N LEU A 41 3.41 4.80 -1.97
CA LEU A 41 4.18 3.67 -2.48
C LEU A 41 5.48 4.19 -3.10
N VAL A 42 6.60 3.63 -2.69
CA VAL A 42 7.93 3.90 -3.24
C VAL A 42 8.61 2.62 -3.69
N ARG A 43 9.54 2.76 -4.65
CA ARG A 43 10.37 1.66 -5.13
C ARG A 43 11.85 2.04 -5.11
N ASN A 44 12.69 1.17 -4.56
CA ASN A 44 14.13 1.36 -4.57
C ASN A 44 14.78 0.82 -5.86
N PHE A 45 16.08 1.02 -6.00
CA PHE A 45 16.87 0.53 -7.15
C PHE A 45 17.04 -1.00 -7.22
N LYS A 46 16.64 -1.73 -6.18
CA LYS A 46 16.56 -3.20 -6.19
C LYS A 46 15.16 -3.68 -6.60
N TYR A 47 14.32 -2.80 -7.12
CA TYR A 47 12.93 -3.06 -7.51
C TYR A 47 12.03 -3.52 -6.34
N GLN A 48 12.40 -3.18 -5.10
CA GLN A 48 11.63 -3.54 -3.91
C GLN A 48 10.63 -2.44 -3.56
N TYR A 49 9.40 -2.82 -3.27
CA TYR A 49 8.32 -1.92 -2.85
C TYR A 49 8.39 -1.63 -1.34
N ALA A 50 8.00 -0.42 -0.96
CA ALA A 50 7.72 0.00 0.41
C ALA A 50 6.58 1.02 0.43
N TYR A 51 5.94 1.16 1.59
CA TYR A 51 5.10 2.32 1.87
C TYR A 51 5.79 3.21 2.88
N ILE A 52 5.84 4.50 2.59
CA ILE A 52 6.38 5.53 3.47
C ILE A 52 5.29 6.51 3.89
N ASN A 53 5.45 7.11 5.06
CA ASN A 53 4.64 8.26 5.46
C ASN A 53 5.26 9.57 4.98
N ARG A 54 4.61 10.68 5.34
CA ARG A 54 4.98 12.05 4.92
C ARG A 54 6.35 12.51 5.44
N TRP A 55 6.88 11.84 6.45
CA TRP A 55 8.18 12.11 7.08
C TRP A 55 9.27 11.16 6.59
N ASN A 56 8.99 10.40 5.53
CA ASN A 56 9.88 9.38 4.96
C ASN A 56 10.13 8.17 5.89
N GLU A 57 9.26 7.94 6.88
CA GLU A 57 9.36 6.77 7.73
C GLU A 57 8.69 5.58 7.03
N LEU A 58 9.34 4.43 7.07
CA LEU A 58 8.83 3.19 6.49
C LEU A 58 7.65 2.67 7.33
N VAL A 59 6.45 2.75 6.76
CA VAL A 59 5.25 2.09 7.28
C VAL A 59 5.29 0.60 6.93
N ILE A 60 5.65 0.30 5.68
CA ILE A 60 5.91 -1.06 5.21
C ILE A 60 7.36 -1.14 4.71
N PRO A 61 8.20 -1.99 5.30
CA PRO A 61 9.60 -2.12 4.91
C PRO A 61 9.80 -2.56 3.45
N LEU A 62 10.92 -2.11 2.88
CA LEU A 62 11.34 -2.48 1.52
C LEU A 62 11.43 -4.00 1.36
N GLY A 63 10.69 -4.52 0.37
CA GLY A 63 10.74 -5.92 0.00
C GLY A 63 9.97 -6.86 0.93
N LYS A 64 9.19 -6.32 1.89
CA LYS A 64 8.27 -7.12 2.71
C LYS A 64 7.26 -7.86 1.84
N TYR A 65 6.78 -7.22 0.78
CA TYR A 65 5.81 -7.77 -0.16
C TYR A 65 6.39 -7.76 -1.59
N THR A 66 5.98 -8.74 -2.39
CA THR A 66 6.41 -8.85 -3.80
C THR A 66 5.67 -7.88 -4.69
N TRP A 67 4.47 -7.45 -4.29
CA TRP A 67 3.69 -6.43 -4.98
C TRP A 67 2.75 -5.73 -4.00
N CYS A 68 2.43 -4.46 -4.28
CA CYS A 68 1.59 -3.59 -3.48
C CYS A 68 0.70 -2.75 -4.40
N ASP A 69 -0.54 -2.46 -3.98
CA ASP A 69 -1.39 -1.50 -4.69
C ASP A 69 -0.70 -0.12 -4.79
N PRO A 70 -0.83 0.61 -5.90
CA PRO A 70 -0.17 1.91 -6.07
C PRO A 70 -0.67 2.97 -5.10
N GLN A 71 -1.91 2.85 -4.61
CA GLN A 71 -2.57 3.81 -3.74
C GLN A 71 -3.43 3.10 -2.70
N PHE A 72 -3.58 3.75 -1.54
CA PHE A 72 -4.55 3.36 -0.53
C PHE A 72 -5.93 3.91 -0.90
N VAL A 73 -6.97 3.08 -0.73
CA VAL A 73 -8.38 3.46 -0.92
C VAL A 73 -9.08 3.37 0.42
N CYS A 74 -9.52 4.51 0.94
CA CYS A 74 -10.14 4.66 2.27
C CYS A 74 -9.37 3.97 3.40
N GLY A 75 -8.03 4.06 3.36
CA GLY A 75 -7.17 3.53 4.40
C GLY A 75 -6.72 2.08 4.21
N TYR A 76 -7.06 1.43 3.08
CA TYR A 76 -6.66 0.05 2.79
C TYR A 76 -5.91 -0.09 1.46
N ALA A 77 -5.01 -1.07 1.40
CA ALA A 77 -4.30 -1.46 0.18
C ALA A 77 -4.14 -2.98 0.09
N ARG A 78 -4.21 -3.55 -1.12
CA ARG A 78 -3.88 -4.95 -1.33
C ARG A 78 -2.37 -5.13 -1.44
N VAL A 79 -1.89 -6.24 -0.92
CA VAL A 79 -0.48 -6.64 -1.00
C VAL A 79 -0.40 -8.10 -1.41
N ILE A 80 0.70 -8.46 -2.06
CA ILE A 80 1.01 -9.84 -2.44
C ILE A 80 2.31 -10.27 -1.77
N GLU A 81 2.29 -11.46 -1.19
CA GLU A 81 3.49 -12.16 -0.74
C GLU A 81 3.59 -13.50 -1.47
N TYR A 82 4.81 -13.86 -1.87
CA TYR A 82 5.08 -15.14 -2.50
C TYR A 82 5.11 -16.25 -1.45
N GLN A 83 4.23 -17.24 -1.59
CA GLN A 83 4.21 -18.41 -0.72
C GLN A 83 4.81 -19.61 -1.43
N ALA A 84 5.99 -20.04 -0.97
CA ALA A 84 6.71 -21.18 -1.56
C ALA A 84 5.89 -22.49 -1.53
N ILE A 85 5.05 -22.68 -0.50
CA ILE A 85 4.16 -23.86 -0.36
C ILE A 85 3.19 -23.96 -1.55
N HIS A 86 2.66 -22.81 -2.00
CA HIS A 86 1.73 -22.75 -3.13
C HIS A 86 2.41 -22.43 -4.46
N LYS A 87 3.73 -22.15 -4.44
CA LYS A 87 4.51 -21.66 -5.58
C LYS A 87 3.86 -20.47 -6.31
N ALA A 88 3.10 -19.65 -5.58
CA ALA A 88 2.30 -18.57 -6.12
C ALA A 88 2.23 -17.39 -5.14
N GLY A 89 1.97 -16.21 -5.69
CA GLY A 89 1.65 -15.02 -4.90
C GLY A 89 0.24 -15.13 -4.32
N LYS A 90 0.09 -14.83 -3.04
CA LYS A 90 -1.21 -14.74 -2.37
C LYS A 90 -1.46 -13.29 -2.00
N PHE A 91 -2.72 -12.88 -2.07
CA PHE A 91 -3.22 -11.56 -1.72
C PHE A 91 -3.65 -11.50 -0.26
N GLY A 92 -3.36 -10.35 0.36
CA GLY A 92 -3.94 -9.88 1.62
C GLY A 92 -4.28 -8.39 1.53
N ILE A 93 -4.82 -7.82 2.60
CA ILE A 93 -5.14 -6.39 2.72
C ILE A 93 -4.52 -5.85 4.00
N ILE A 94 -3.87 -4.70 3.89
CA ILE A 94 -3.29 -3.96 5.00
C ILE A 94 -3.95 -2.59 5.19
N ASP A 95 -3.80 -2.02 6.38
CA ASP A 95 -4.15 -0.62 6.67
C ASP A 95 -2.96 0.34 6.50
N THR A 96 -3.21 1.65 6.71
CA THR A 96 -2.20 2.72 6.60
C THR A 96 -1.14 2.70 7.69
N LEU A 97 -1.31 1.89 8.73
CA LEU A 97 -0.32 1.65 9.78
C LEU A 97 0.52 0.40 9.48
N GLY A 98 0.16 -0.33 8.42
CA GLY A 98 0.82 -1.57 7.99
C GLY A 98 0.31 -2.82 8.71
N ASN A 99 -0.79 -2.72 9.46
CA ASN A 99 -1.44 -3.86 10.10
C ASN A 99 -2.12 -4.74 9.05
N MET A 100 -2.09 -6.05 9.26
CA MET A 100 -2.77 -7.01 8.39
C MET A 100 -4.26 -7.08 8.76
N ILE A 101 -5.12 -6.56 7.89
CA ILE A 101 -6.59 -6.60 8.06
C ILE A 101 -7.17 -7.89 7.48
N VAL A 102 -6.65 -8.31 6.33
CA VAL A 102 -7.02 -9.57 5.68
C VAL A 102 -5.76 -10.40 5.48
N PRO A 103 -5.66 -11.59 6.10
CA PRO A 103 -4.51 -12.47 5.96
C PRO A 103 -4.17 -12.79 4.50
N ILE A 104 -2.88 -12.97 4.24
CA ILE A 104 -2.39 -13.32 2.92
C ILE A 104 -2.70 -14.80 2.63
N LYS A 105 -3.85 -15.05 2.01
CA LYS A 105 -4.34 -16.41 1.70
C LYS A 105 -5.12 -16.52 0.39
N TYR A 106 -5.54 -15.39 -0.18
CA TYR A 106 -6.38 -15.36 -1.37
C TYR A 106 -5.54 -15.46 -2.63
N ASP A 107 -6.00 -16.19 -3.63
CA ASP A 107 -5.38 -16.21 -4.96
C ASP A 107 -5.63 -14.91 -5.72
N GLN A 108 -6.77 -14.27 -5.44
CA GLN A 108 -7.13 -13.00 -6.02
C GLN A 108 -8.04 -12.23 -5.06
N ILE A 109 -7.82 -10.92 -4.96
CA ILE A 109 -8.76 -9.97 -4.35
C ILE A 109 -9.05 -8.90 -5.39
N TRP A 110 -10.32 -8.62 -5.66
CA TRP A 110 -10.73 -7.57 -6.60
C TRP A 110 -10.25 -6.18 -6.14
N VAL A 111 -10.13 -5.26 -7.09
CA VAL A 111 -9.66 -3.89 -6.83
C VAL A 111 -10.53 -3.24 -5.75
N LEU A 112 -9.88 -2.60 -4.78
CA LEU A 112 -10.56 -1.85 -3.74
C LEU A 112 -11.20 -0.61 -4.34
N ASN A 113 -12.46 -0.36 -3.95
CA ASN A 113 -13.23 0.79 -4.38
C ASN A 113 -14.07 1.28 -3.20
N GLU A 114 -14.15 2.60 -3.05
CA GLU A 114 -14.92 3.28 -2.01
C GLU A 114 -16.38 2.82 -1.89
N HIS A 115 -16.99 2.35 -2.99
CA HIS A 115 -18.39 1.93 -3.01
C HIS A 115 -18.65 0.48 -2.57
N TYR A 116 -17.62 -0.38 -2.47
CA TYR A 116 -17.82 -1.84 -2.33
C TYR A 116 -17.08 -2.49 -1.15
N PHE A 117 -16.72 -1.74 -0.09
CA PHE A 117 -15.99 -2.29 1.05
C PHE A 117 -16.73 -3.35 1.87
N SER A 118 -18.06 -3.38 1.81
CA SER A 118 -18.87 -4.40 2.49
C SER A 118 -18.89 -5.74 1.74
N LYS A 119 -18.45 -5.77 0.47
CA LYS A 119 -18.58 -6.95 -0.39
C LYS A 119 -17.50 -6.99 -1.47
N ILE A 120 -16.23 -7.05 -1.05
CA ILE A 120 -15.10 -7.21 -1.97
C ILE A 120 -15.02 -8.68 -2.38
N LYS A 121 -14.99 -8.96 -3.68
CA LYS A 121 -14.82 -10.32 -4.17
C LYS A 121 -13.38 -10.78 -3.99
N ALA A 122 -13.22 -11.98 -3.44
CA ALA A 122 -11.94 -12.65 -3.32
C ALA A 122 -12.06 -14.13 -3.68
N PHE A 123 -10.96 -14.75 -4.06
CA PHE A 123 -10.95 -16.13 -4.55
C PHE A 123 -9.87 -16.95 -3.87
N ILE A 124 -10.18 -18.21 -3.57
CA ILE A 124 -9.22 -19.25 -3.18
C ILE A 124 -9.46 -20.43 -4.13
N GLY A 125 -8.54 -20.65 -5.07
CA GLY A 125 -8.81 -21.43 -6.28
C GLY A 125 -10.06 -20.90 -7.00
N ASP A 126 -10.98 -21.80 -7.34
CA ASP A 126 -12.25 -21.44 -8.01
C ASP A 126 -13.36 -20.99 -7.03
N LYS A 127 -13.09 -21.03 -5.72
CA LYS A 127 -14.08 -20.67 -4.71
C LYS A 127 -14.13 -19.17 -4.50
N LEU A 128 -15.28 -18.57 -4.82
CA LEU A 128 -15.59 -17.17 -4.50
C LEU A 128 -15.86 -17.01 -3.00
N ASP A 129 -15.30 -15.95 -2.44
CA ASP A 129 -15.50 -15.45 -1.09
C ASP A 129 -15.80 -13.94 -1.13
N PHE A 130 -16.38 -13.41 -0.06
CA PHE A 130 -16.67 -11.99 0.10
C PHE A 130 -16.02 -11.44 1.36
N ILE A 131 -15.20 -10.40 1.19
CA ILE A 131 -14.57 -9.70 2.30
C ILE A 131 -15.42 -8.45 2.63
N ASN A 132 -15.77 -8.31 3.91
CA ASN A 132 -16.39 -7.12 4.48
C ASN A 132 -15.39 -6.40 5.39
N LEU A 133 -14.80 -5.30 4.92
CA LEU A 133 -13.81 -4.54 5.71
C LEU A 133 -14.42 -3.78 6.89
N PHE A 134 -15.71 -3.43 6.86
CA PHE A 134 -16.37 -2.74 7.98
C PHE A 134 -16.52 -3.64 9.21
N GLU A 135 -16.68 -4.95 9.02
CA GLU A 135 -16.78 -5.90 10.12
C GLU A 135 -15.40 -6.19 10.71
N LEU A 136 -14.40 -6.40 9.85
CA LEU A 136 -13.05 -6.77 10.27
C LEU A 136 -12.35 -5.65 11.07
N THR A 137 -12.72 -4.40 10.84
CA THR A 137 -12.09 -3.24 11.50
C THR A 137 -12.72 -2.87 12.83
N LYS A 138 -13.95 -3.31 13.11
CA LYS A 138 -14.60 -3.12 14.42
C LYS A 138 -13.91 -3.86 15.56
N PHE A 139 -13.17 -4.93 15.27
CA PHE A 139 -12.49 -5.74 16.27
C PHE A 139 -11.07 -5.26 16.61
N MET A 140 -10.58 -4.20 15.95
CA MET A 140 -9.22 -3.68 16.14
C MET A 140 -9.16 -2.37 16.93
N ALA A 141 -10.31 -1.84 17.39
CA ALA A 141 -10.38 -0.68 18.26
C ALA A 141 -10.58 -1.10 19.72
N TYR A 142 -9.48 -1.38 20.43
CA TYR A 142 -9.43 -1.50 21.90
C TYR A 142 -8.19 -0.78 22.43
#